data_AF-A0A857MCY3-F1
#
_entry.id   AF-A0A857MCY3-F1
#
_cell.length_a   1.000
_cell.length_b   1.000
_cell.length_c   1.000
_cell.angle_alpha   90.00
_cell.angle_beta   90.00
_cell.angle_gamma   90.00
#
_symmetry.space_group_name_H-M   'P 1'
#
loop_
_entity.id
_entity.type
_entity.pdbx_description
1 polymer ?
#
loop_
_entity_poly.entity_id
_entity_poly.type
_entity_poly.pdbx_seq_one_letter_code
_entity_poly.pdbx_strand_id
1 'polypeptide(L)'
;MTQIRTTRRIAIAALTAATMIGAAACGSDDNSSDNAGSSGNLKNDCSLVLSTATSVLTGKSKFEYTGKNDDLLVDDDTLKNATVYAPLVKDSDLKSLIEQSGTNNTKFNDAVKAKDTAARDQAFADQKQVWQQVKDKCDSSFDSKLKSAVTSFDKQFSEGITAPKSTPTTAPTTTPTAPVETSTKTEAPKPVKLTAPGTSLGFGEPAAFTFADKKNVKATYTFTVGKPEEAKDSDIKKFKEDVRKQIGRLYYVRGVLKPTPETAKLDFEQKPDLLYAHPKFDITTSDGSDSGPLIAFGSFEPCKDGSDDGSGNREFCSLFVLTNKTATISSVKLTEVQDDNELNFTWK
;
A
#
# COMPACT_ATOMS: atom_id res chain seq x y z
N MET A 1 -35.27 4.39 31.09
CA MET A 1 -34.39 3.24 30.84
C MET A 1 -34.27 3.06 29.34
N THR A 2 -33.18 3.54 28.76
CA THR A 2 -32.93 3.41 27.32
C THR A 2 -31.45 3.06 27.16
N GLN A 3 -31.15 1.83 26.78
CA GLN A 3 -29.79 1.38 26.53
C GLN A 3 -29.25 2.08 25.27
N ILE A 4 -28.27 2.95 25.45
CA ILE A 4 -27.44 3.49 24.37
C ILE A 4 -26.43 2.38 24.03
N ARG A 5 -26.63 1.73 22.88
CA ARG A 5 -25.65 0.80 22.30
C ARG A 5 -24.41 1.59 21.89
N THR A 6 -23.37 1.51 22.71
CA THR A 6 -22.05 2.07 22.43
C THR A 6 -21.36 1.22 21.36
N THR A 7 -21.54 1.56 20.08
CA THR A 7 -20.79 0.93 18.98
C THR A 7 -19.35 1.43 19.03
N ARG A 8 -18.47 0.64 19.65
CA ARG A 8 -17.01 0.84 19.65
C ARG A 8 -16.50 0.74 18.20
N ARG A 9 -16.08 1.87 17.62
CA ARG A 9 -15.38 1.92 16.34
C ARG A 9 -13.90 1.71 16.63
N ILE A 10 -13.41 0.50 16.38
CA ILE A 10 -12.00 0.16 16.42
C ILE A 10 -11.33 0.87 15.24
N ALA A 11 -10.29 1.66 15.54
CA ALA A 11 -9.48 2.36 14.56
C ALA A 11 -8.77 1.32 13.68
N ILE A 12 -9.02 1.44 12.39
CA ILE A 12 -8.70 0.52 11.33
C ILE A 12 -7.65 1.34 10.52
N ALA A 13 -6.34 1.01 10.63
CA ALA A 13 -5.23 1.27 9.69
C ALA A 13 -4.92 0.08 8.73
N ALA A 14 -5.36 0.12 7.47
CA ALA A 14 -5.33 -1.02 6.54
C ALA A 14 -3.98 -1.05 5.84
N LEU A 15 -3.07 -1.92 6.28
CA LEU A 15 -1.86 -2.17 5.53
C LEU A 15 -2.20 -2.90 4.22
N THR A 16 -1.81 -2.25 3.14
CA THR A 16 -1.96 -2.61 1.74
C THR A 16 -1.18 -3.88 1.38
N ALA A 17 -1.87 -5.01 1.33
CA ALA A 17 -1.72 -6.01 0.29
C ALA A 17 -3.12 -6.64 0.16
N ALA A 18 -3.72 -6.83 -0.99
CA ALA A 18 -3.28 -6.62 -2.32
C ALA A 18 -4.53 -6.45 -3.18
N THR A 19 -4.38 -5.60 -4.18
CA THR A 19 -5.17 -5.69 -5.38
C THR A 19 -4.13 -5.52 -6.47
N MET A 20 -3.30 -6.57 -6.62
CA MET A 20 -2.67 -6.86 -7.91
C MET A 20 -3.76 -7.37 -8.84
N ILE A 21 -4.79 -6.54 -9.06
CA ILE A 21 -5.76 -6.74 -10.12
C ILE A 21 -4.97 -6.51 -11.40
N GLY A 22 -4.50 -7.63 -11.95
CA GLY A 22 -4.45 -7.90 -13.37
C GLY A 22 -4.15 -6.72 -14.27
N ALA A 23 -2.98 -6.11 -14.13
CA ALA A 23 -2.18 -5.68 -15.27
C ALA A 23 -0.81 -5.27 -14.77
N ALA A 24 0.23 -6.01 -15.17
CA ALA A 24 1.36 -5.29 -15.70
C ALA A 24 0.83 -4.39 -16.82
N ALA A 25 0.64 -3.12 -16.48
CA ALA A 25 0.96 -2.04 -17.39
C ALA A 25 2.48 -2.09 -17.61
N CYS A 26 2.96 -3.07 -18.38
CA CYS A 26 4.12 -2.82 -19.21
C CYS A 26 3.66 -1.71 -20.16
N GLY A 27 3.85 -0.45 -19.75
CA GLY A 27 3.99 0.62 -20.70
C GLY A 27 5.17 0.24 -21.58
N SER A 28 4.88 -0.10 -22.83
CA SER A 28 5.86 -0.12 -23.89
C SER A 28 6.50 1.27 -23.93
N ASP A 29 7.70 1.40 -23.36
CA ASP A 29 8.70 2.31 -23.92
C ASP A 29 9.16 1.67 -25.25
N ASP A 30 8.28 1.71 -26.26
CA ASP A 30 8.62 1.37 -27.63
C ASP A 30 9.51 2.50 -28.17
N ASN A 31 10.78 2.50 -27.75
CA ASN A 31 11.86 3.24 -28.41
C ASN A 31 13.23 2.54 -28.32
N SER A 32 13.30 1.31 -27.80
CA SER A 32 14.47 0.45 -28.01
C SER A 32 14.10 -0.69 -28.94
N SER A 33 14.82 -0.76 -30.05
CA SER A 33 14.81 -1.84 -31.04
C SER A 33 15.37 -3.14 -30.45
N ASP A 34 14.73 -3.68 -29.41
CA ASP A 34 15.15 -4.95 -28.83
C ASP A 34 14.60 -6.10 -29.68
N ASN A 35 15.54 -6.76 -30.35
CA ASN A 35 15.33 -7.87 -31.26
C ASN A 35 14.28 -8.86 -30.75
N ALA A 36 13.38 -9.23 -31.64
CA ALA A 36 12.47 -10.37 -31.51
C ALA A 36 13.28 -11.66 -31.25
N GLY A 37 13.45 -12.03 -29.98
CA GLY A 37 14.15 -13.23 -29.58
C GLY A 37 14.07 -13.47 -28.06
N SER A 38 13.14 -14.34 -27.64
CA SER A 38 13.07 -14.98 -26.31
C SER A 38 12.78 -14.10 -25.08
N SER A 39 13.42 -12.95 -24.88
CA SER A 39 13.38 -12.18 -23.63
C SER A 39 12.04 -11.46 -23.35
N GLY A 40 11.36 -10.96 -24.39
CA GLY A 40 10.07 -10.28 -24.25
C GLY A 40 8.93 -11.20 -23.80
N ASN A 41 9.00 -12.50 -24.12
CA ASN A 41 8.01 -13.48 -23.70
C ASN A 41 8.17 -13.83 -22.22
N LEU A 42 9.41 -13.99 -21.74
CA LEU A 42 9.68 -14.31 -20.34
C LEU A 42 9.20 -13.22 -19.38
N LYS A 43 9.43 -11.94 -19.70
CA LYS A 43 8.98 -10.81 -18.85
C LYS A 43 7.45 -10.77 -18.72
N ASN A 44 6.74 -11.00 -19.83
CA ASN A 44 5.27 -11.06 -19.84
C ASN A 44 4.74 -12.28 -19.08
N ASP A 45 5.32 -13.45 -19.31
CA ASP A 45 4.98 -14.70 -18.60
C ASP A 45 5.19 -14.53 -17.09
N CYS A 46 6.34 -14.01 -16.68
CA CYS A 46 6.66 -13.73 -15.29
C CYS A 46 5.66 -12.79 -14.63
N SER A 47 5.22 -11.73 -15.33
CA SER A 47 4.20 -10.85 -14.77
C SER A 47 2.87 -11.56 -14.53
N LEU A 48 2.43 -12.43 -15.44
CA LEU A 48 1.18 -13.17 -15.28
C LEU A 48 1.27 -14.11 -14.07
N VAL A 49 2.38 -14.84 -13.94
CA VAL A 49 2.57 -15.79 -12.85
C VAL A 49 2.71 -15.10 -11.49
N LEU A 50 3.47 -13.99 -11.41
CA LEU A 50 3.63 -13.22 -10.17
C LEU A 50 2.30 -12.77 -9.57
N SER A 51 1.35 -12.34 -10.41
CA SER A 51 0.03 -11.89 -9.95
C SER A 51 -0.77 -13.00 -9.25
N THR A 52 -0.66 -14.24 -9.74
CA THR A 52 -1.35 -15.39 -9.14
C THR A 52 -0.57 -15.88 -7.91
N ALA A 53 0.76 -15.92 -8.02
CA ALA A 53 1.66 -16.43 -6.99
C ALA A 53 1.61 -15.65 -5.66
N THR A 54 1.21 -14.39 -5.70
CA THR A 54 1.17 -13.49 -4.53
C THR A 54 -0.22 -13.26 -3.97
N SER A 55 -1.26 -13.79 -4.61
CA SER A 55 -2.67 -13.52 -4.29
C SER A 55 -3.09 -13.83 -2.85
N VAL A 56 -2.55 -14.88 -2.21
CA VAL A 56 -2.86 -15.17 -0.78
C VAL A 56 -2.34 -14.09 0.17
N LEU A 57 -1.31 -13.32 -0.22
CA LEU A 57 -0.81 -12.22 0.59
C LEU A 57 -1.83 -11.09 0.69
N THR A 58 -2.72 -10.97 -0.32
CA THR A 58 -3.87 -10.07 -0.27
C THR A 58 -4.75 -10.34 0.95
N GLY A 59 -5.24 -11.57 1.04
CA GLY A 59 -6.13 -11.95 2.12
C GLY A 59 -5.41 -11.90 3.46
N LYS A 60 -4.14 -12.31 3.48
CA LYS A 60 -3.30 -12.22 4.68
C LYS A 60 -3.24 -10.80 5.25
N SER A 61 -2.88 -9.79 4.45
CA SER A 61 -2.76 -8.43 4.96
C SER A 61 -4.11 -7.85 5.39
N LYS A 62 -5.19 -8.15 4.66
CA LYS A 62 -6.55 -7.77 5.08
C LYS A 62 -6.96 -8.44 6.40
N PHE A 63 -6.59 -9.69 6.61
CA PHE A 63 -6.82 -10.42 7.86
C PHE A 63 -5.96 -9.93 9.03
N GLU A 64 -4.67 -9.72 8.81
CA GLU A 64 -3.75 -9.13 9.80
C GLU A 64 -4.26 -7.79 10.29
N TYR A 65 -5.02 -7.13 9.44
CA TYR A 65 -5.63 -5.87 9.73
C TYR A 65 -6.97 -5.97 10.49
N THR A 66 -7.94 -6.73 9.96
CA THR A 66 -9.30 -6.76 10.52
C THR A 66 -9.49 -7.82 11.60
N GLY A 67 -8.62 -8.82 11.65
CA GLY A 67 -8.77 -10.05 12.43
C GLY A 67 -9.92 -10.96 11.99
N LYS A 68 -10.58 -10.68 10.85
CA LYS A 68 -11.74 -11.46 10.37
C LYS A 68 -11.29 -12.53 9.40
N ASN A 69 -11.60 -13.79 9.68
CA ASN A 69 -11.21 -14.91 8.81
C ASN A 69 -11.75 -14.78 7.36
N ASP A 70 -12.93 -14.20 7.15
CA ASP A 70 -13.48 -14.02 5.79
C ASP A 70 -12.62 -13.08 4.94
N ASP A 71 -11.82 -12.22 5.58
CA ASP A 71 -10.88 -11.33 4.90
C ASP A 71 -9.61 -12.05 4.43
N LEU A 72 -9.37 -13.30 4.84
CA LEU A 72 -8.32 -14.14 4.27
C LEU A 72 -8.65 -14.59 2.83
N LEU A 73 -9.91 -14.58 2.42
CA LEU A 73 -10.30 -15.16 1.13
C LEU A 73 -9.65 -14.42 -0.04
N VAL A 74 -9.04 -15.19 -0.94
CA VAL A 74 -8.67 -14.75 -2.29
C VAL A 74 -9.97 -14.48 -3.07
N ASP A 75 -10.08 -13.36 -3.77
CA ASP A 75 -11.30 -13.02 -4.50
C ASP A 75 -11.54 -13.96 -5.69
N ASP A 76 -12.82 -14.13 -6.05
CA ASP A 76 -13.25 -15.08 -7.08
C ASP A 76 -12.68 -14.75 -8.47
N ASP A 77 -12.35 -13.49 -8.76
CA ASP A 77 -11.74 -13.12 -10.02
C ASP A 77 -10.26 -13.49 -10.05
N THR A 78 -9.53 -13.29 -8.95
CA THR A 78 -8.16 -13.77 -8.78
C THR A 78 -8.06 -15.30 -8.79
N LEU A 79 -9.05 -16.03 -8.29
CA LEU A 79 -9.10 -17.48 -8.42
C LEU A 79 -9.16 -17.94 -9.89
N LYS A 80 -9.84 -17.17 -10.76
CA LYS A 80 -9.92 -17.47 -12.19
C LYS A 80 -8.65 -17.12 -12.95
N ASN A 81 -7.75 -16.31 -12.39
CA ASN A 81 -6.52 -15.88 -13.07
C ASN A 81 -5.68 -17.06 -13.55
N ALA A 82 -5.58 -18.14 -12.77
CA ALA A 82 -4.84 -19.32 -13.23
C ALA A 82 -5.44 -19.92 -14.50
N THR A 83 -6.77 -20.07 -14.56
CA THR A 83 -7.46 -20.60 -15.75
C THR A 83 -7.40 -19.64 -16.94
N VAL A 84 -7.45 -18.32 -16.69
CA VAL A 84 -7.44 -17.30 -17.74
C VAL A 84 -6.03 -17.06 -18.29
N TYR A 85 -5.00 -17.05 -17.42
CA TYR A 85 -3.64 -16.67 -17.79
C TYR A 85 -2.75 -17.85 -18.14
N ALA A 86 -2.96 -19.06 -17.59
CA ALA A 86 -2.13 -20.22 -17.95
C ALA A 86 -2.07 -20.51 -19.46
N PRO A 87 -3.14 -20.34 -20.26
CA PRO A 87 -3.06 -20.48 -21.72
C PRO A 87 -2.22 -19.40 -22.42
N LEU A 88 -2.01 -18.25 -21.77
CA LEU A 88 -1.23 -17.13 -22.30
C LEU A 88 0.26 -17.28 -22.02
N VAL A 89 0.62 -17.97 -20.93
CA VAL A 89 2.01 -18.26 -20.54
C VAL A 89 2.64 -19.23 -21.53
N LYS A 90 3.76 -18.84 -22.14
CA LYS A 90 4.46 -19.64 -23.17
C LYS A 90 5.51 -20.57 -22.57
N ASP A 91 6.18 -20.14 -21.51
CA ASP A 91 7.10 -20.98 -20.75
C ASP A 91 6.32 -22.08 -20.00
N SER A 92 6.65 -23.35 -20.29
CA SER A 92 5.92 -24.50 -19.73
C SER A 92 6.05 -24.63 -18.21
N ASP A 93 7.18 -24.20 -17.66
CA ASP A 93 7.43 -24.32 -16.23
C ASP A 93 6.68 -23.22 -15.47
N LEU A 94 6.72 -21.98 -15.99
CA LEU A 94 5.90 -20.88 -15.47
C LEU A 94 4.41 -21.20 -15.60
N LYS A 95 3.99 -21.86 -16.69
CA LYS A 95 2.62 -22.33 -16.86
C LYS A 95 2.21 -23.34 -15.78
N SER A 96 3.07 -24.30 -15.45
CA SER A 96 2.83 -25.24 -14.37
C SER A 96 2.71 -24.52 -13.02
N LEU A 97 3.58 -23.53 -12.77
CA LEU A 97 3.57 -22.75 -11.53
C LEU A 97 2.30 -21.92 -11.34
N ILE A 98 1.77 -21.30 -12.40
CA ILE A 98 0.51 -20.55 -12.30
C ILE A 98 -0.70 -21.47 -12.05
N GLU A 99 -0.73 -22.67 -12.64
CA GLU A 99 -1.76 -23.68 -12.39
C GLU A 99 -1.69 -24.23 -10.95
N GLN A 100 -0.47 -24.49 -10.47
CA GLN A 100 -0.23 -24.90 -9.08
C GLN A 100 -0.65 -23.80 -8.11
N SER A 101 -0.32 -22.54 -8.41
CA SER A 101 -0.76 -21.39 -7.63
C SER A 101 -2.28 -21.29 -7.54
N GLY A 102 -3.00 -21.45 -8.67
CA GLY A 102 -4.47 -21.43 -8.67
C GLY A 102 -5.07 -22.54 -7.82
N THR A 103 -4.46 -23.73 -7.86
CA THR A 103 -4.86 -24.87 -7.03
C THR A 103 -4.67 -24.57 -5.55
N ASN A 104 -3.52 -24.03 -5.16
CA ASN A 104 -3.22 -23.67 -3.78
C ASN A 104 -4.14 -22.57 -3.25
N ASN A 105 -4.45 -21.54 -4.06
CA ASN A 105 -5.41 -20.50 -3.70
C ASN A 105 -6.81 -21.06 -3.45
N THR A 106 -7.25 -22.02 -4.27
CA THR A 106 -8.54 -22.69 -4.08
C THR A 106 -8.56 -23.47 -2.76
N LYS A 107 -7.54 -24.30 -2.52
CA LYS A 107 -7.38 -25.02 -1.24
C LYS A 107 -7.35 -24.08 -0.04
N PHE A 108 -6.67 -22.95 -0.19
CA PHE A 108 -6.58 -21.92 0.84
C PHE A 108 -7.97 -21.37 1.17
N ASN A 109 -8.74 -20.96 0.17
CA ASN A 109 -10.11 -20.47 0.36
C ASN A 109 -11.04 -21.53 0.96
N ASP A 110 -10.95 -22.77 0.50
CA ASP A 110 -11.75 -23.87 1.02
C ASP A 110 -11.44 -24.11 2.50
N ALA A 111 -10.16 -24.09 2.88
CA ALA A 111 -9.74 -24.23 4.27
C ALA A 111 -10.20 -23.07 5.15
N VAL A 112 -10.13 -21.82 4.65
CA VAL A 112 -10.65 -20.64 5.35
C VAL A 112 -12.17 -20.76 5.59
N LYS A 113 -12.94 -21.12 4.55
CA LYS A 113 -14.40 -21.32 4.65
C LYS A 113 -14.75 -22.46 5.62
N ALA A 114 -13.96 -23.54 5.62
CA ALA A 114 -14.10 -24.67 6.53
C ALA A 114 -13.61 -24.37 7.95
N LYS A 115 -12.96 -23.22 8.19
CA LYS A 115 -12.28 -22.86 9.45
C LYS A 115 -11.20 -23.88 9.85
N ASP A 116 -10.59 -24.54 8.89
CA ASP A 116 -9.48 -25.47 9.08
C ASP A 116 -8.16 -24.71 9.03
N THR A 117 -7.63 -24.36 10.19
CA THR A 117 -6.38 -23.60 10.30
C THR A 117 -5.17 -24.38 9.81
N ALA A 118 -5.15 -25.71 10.01
CA ALA A 118 -4.02 -26.54 9.60
C ALA A 118 -3.96 -26.65 8.07
N ALA A 119 -5.10 -26.91 7.42
CA ALA A 119 -5.18 -26.93 5.96
C ALA A 119 -4.90 -25.55 5.34
N ARG A 120 -5.37 -24.48 5.98
CA ARG A 120 -5.08 -23.10 5.56
C ARG A 120 -3.58 -22.82 5.58
N ASP A 121 -2.93 -23.10 6.71
CA ASP A 121 -1.51 -22.80 6.89
C ASP A 121 -0.64 -23.67 5.97
N GLN A 122 -1.05 -24.92 5.71
CA GLN A 122 -0.41 -25.78 4.71
C GLN A 122 -0.56 -25.20 3.30
N ALA A 123 -1.77 -24.78 2.89
CA ALA A 123 -1.98 -24.17 1.57
C ALA A 123 -1.17 -22.88 1.41
N PHE A 124 -1.01 -22.09 2.47
CA PHE A 124 -0.13 -20.91 2.47
C PHE A 124 1.35 -21.28 2.32
N ALA A 125 1.81 -22.34 3.01
CA ALA A 125 3.18 -22.85 2.88
C ALA A 125 3.46 -23.40 1.48
N ASP A 126 2.51 -24.15 0.89
CA ASP A 126 2.59 -24.62 -0.49
C ASP A 126 2.67 -23.43 -1.46
N GLN A 127 1.92 -22.36 -1.19
CA GLN A 127 1.95 -21.14 -1.99
C GLN A 127 3.29 -20.41 -1.89
N LYS A 128 3.91 -20.37 -0.71
CA LYS A 128 5.28 -19.86 -0.52
C LYS A 128 6.30 -20.62 -1.36
N GLN A 129 6.15 -21.93 -1.48
CA GLN A 129 7.05 -22.75 -2.31
C GLN A 129 6.90 -22.39 -3.80
N VAL A 130 5.66 -22.21 -4.29
CA VAL A 130 5.41 -21.73 -5.65
C VAL A 130 6.03 -20.36 -5.86
N TRP A 131 5.82 -19.43 -4.94
CA TRP A 131 6.41 -18.09 -4.99
C TRP A 131 7.94 -18.13 -5.14
N GLN A 132 8.63 -18.96 -4.36
CA GLN A 132 10.09 -19.09 -4.44
C GLN A 132 10.54 -19.58 -5.82
N GLN A 133 9.86 -20.56 -6.40
CA GLN A 133 10.17 -21.07 -7.75
C GLN A 133 9.91 -20.03 -8.84
N VAL A 134 8.84 -19.24 -8.71
CA VAL A 134 8.54 -18.13 -9.62
C VAL A 134 9.64 -17.07 -9.55
N LYS A 135 10.04 -16.69 -8.33
CA LYS A 135 11.14 -15.75 -8.11
C LYS A 135 12.43 -16.22 -8.76
N ASP A 136 12.83 -17.46 -8.52
CA ASP A 136 14.08 -18.00 -9.06
C ASP A 136 14.10 -18.02 -10.59
N LYS A 137 12.95 -18.34 -11.22
CA LYS A 137 12.81 -18.33 -12.68
C LYS A 137 12.73 -16.93 -13.28
N CYS A 138 12.16 -15.99 -12.55
CA CYS A 138 11.88 -14.65 -13.04
C CYS A 138 12.90 -13.59 -12.60
N ASP A 139 13.90 -13.94 -11.78
CA ASP A 139 14.87 -12.98 -11.22
C ASP A 139 15.57 -12.13 -12.29
N SER A 140 15.94 -12.75 -13.41
CA SER A 140 16.57 -12.07 -14.55
C SER A 140 15.65 -11.07 -15.26
N SER A 141 14.32 -11.19 -15.06
CA SER A 141 13.31 -10.29 -15.61
C SER A 141 12.95 -9.14 -14.66
N PHE A 142 13.52 -9.12 -13.44
CA PHE A 142 13.21 -8.10 -12.44
C PHE A 142 14.09 -6.87 -12.59
N ASP A 143 13.46 -5.72 -12.82
CA ASP A 143 14.12 -4.42 -12.63
C ASP A 143 14.28 -4.09 -11.14
N SER A 144 15.00 -3.00 -10.84
CA SER A 144 15.30 -2.59 -9.47
C SER A 144 14.05 -2.33 -8.62
N LYS A 145 12.95 -1.85 -9.22
CA LYS A 145 11.69 -1.58 -8.51
C LYS A 145 10.98 -2.88 -8.18
N LEU A 146 10.95 -3.83 -9.13
CA LEU A 146 10.35 -5.14 -8.93
C LEU A 146 11.12 -5.96 -7.88
N LYS A 147 12.45 -5.83 -7.82
CA LYS A 147 13.28 -6.48 -6.78
C LYS A 147 12.92 -6.02 -5.36
N SER A 148 12.60 -4.74 -5.16
CA SER A 148 12.12 -4.23 -3.87
C SER A 148 10.76 -4.83 -3.48
N ALA A 149 9.83 -4.94 -4.43
CA ALA A 149 8.53 -5.57 -4.19
C ALA A 149 8.67 -7.07 -3.86
N VAL A 150 9.49 -7.80 -4.61
CA VAL A 150 9.82 -9.21 -4.37
C VAL A 150 10.37 -9.42 -2.96
N THR A 151 11.28 -8.54 -2.51
CA THR A 151 11.83 -8.57 -1.14
C THR A 151 10.74 -8.38 -0.08
N SER A 152 9.76 -7.50 -0.33
CA SER A 152 8.62 -7.31 0.57
C SER A 152 7.75 -8.55 0.65
N PHE A 153 7.46 -9.20 -0.48
CA PHE A 153 6.68 -10.44 -0.50
C PHE A 153 7.40 -11.59 0.20
N ASP A 154 8.72 -11.72 0.06
CA ASP A 154 9.52 -12.71 0.80
C ASP A 154 9.37 -12.57 2.32
N LYS A 155 9.40 -11.32 2.80
CA LYS A 155 9.16 -11.02 4.23
C LYS A 155 7.77 -11.47 4.65
N GLN A 156 6.74 -11.09 3.88
CA GLN A 156 5.34 -11.44 4.21
C GLN A 156 5.09 -12.96 4.22
N PHE A 157 5.67 -13.70 3.26
CA PHE A 157 5.60 -15.17 3.26
C PHE A 157 6.39 -15.81 4.42
N SER A 158 7.35 -15.10 5.02
CA SER A 158 8.14 -15.61 6.13
C SER A 158 7.50 -15.39 7.50
N GLU A 159 6.59 -14.42 7.61
CA GLU A 159 5.88 -14.11 8.84
C GLU A 159 4.72 -15.09 9.14
N GLY A 160 4.25 -15.84 8.14
CA GLY A 160 3.10 -16.74 8.28
C GLY A 160 1.78 -15.99 8.51
N ILE A 161 0.67 -16.70 8.75
CA ILE A 161 -0.63 -16.06 8.97
C ILE A 161 -0.82 -15.82 10.47
N THR A 162 -0.73 -14.56 10.88
CA THR A 162 -0.94 -14.19 12.29
C THR A 162 -2.07 -13.18 12.41
N ALA A 163 -2.98 -13.39 13.37
CA ALA A 163 -3.99 -12.38 13.67
C ALA A 163 -3.31 -11.18 14.36
N PRO A 164 -3.86 -9.96 14.24
CA PRO A 164 -3.36 -8.83 14.99
C PRO A 164 -3.37 -9.16 16.48
N LYS A 165 -2.23 -8.99 17.15
CA LYS A 165 -2.18 -9.07 18.61
C LYS A 165 -3.08 -7.96 19.14
N SER A 166 -4.21 -8.35 19.73
CA SER A 166 -5.08 -7.44 20.47
C SER A 166 -4.24 -6.70 21.53
N THR A 167 -3.91 -5.45 21.27
CA THR A 167 -3.17 -4.60 22.21
C THR A 167 -4.11 -4.27 23.37
N PRO A 168 -3.69 -4.44 24.64
CA PRO A 168 -4.47 -3.96 25.76
C PRO A 168 -4.56 -2.43 25.69
N THR A 169 -5.79 -1.90 25.59
CA THR A 169 -6.04 -0.47 25.64
C THR A 169 -5.81 0.04 27.06
N THR A 170 -4.63 0.57 27.36
CA THR A 170 -4.44 1.38 28.58
C THR A 170 -4.92 2.79 28.27
N ALA A 171 -6.04 3.20 28.88
CA ALA A 171 -6.55 4.56 28.78
C ALA A 171 -5.54 5.55 29.40
N PRO A 172 -5.26 6.71 28.76
CA PRO A 172 -4.41 7.72 29.38
C PRO A 172 -5.15 8.40 30.54
N THR A 173 -4.60 8.27 31.75
CA THR A 173 -5.00 9.03 32.93
C THR A 173 -4.54 10.48 32.77
N THR A 174 -5.48 11.41 32.64
CA THR A 174 -5.19 12.85 32.62
C THR A 174 -5.04 13.37 34.06
N THR A 175 -3.82 13.79 34.43
CA THR A 175 -3.58 14.60 35.63
C THR A 175 -3.63 16.09 35.24
N PRO A 176 -4.36 16.96 35.97
CA PRO A 176 -4.36 18.39 35.70
C PRO A 176 -3.10 19.05 36.27
N THR A 177 -2.40 19.84 35.45
CA THR A 177 -1.29 20.71 35.89
C THR A 177 -1.74 22.17 35.84
N ALA A 178 -1.53 22.88 36.94
CA ALA A 178 -1.86 24.29 37.17
C ALA A 178 -0.99 25.26 36.33
N PRO A 179 -1.43 26.52 36.10
CA PRO A 179 -0.70 27.48 35.29
C PRO A 179 0.47 28.09 36.06
N VAL A 180 1.62 28.22 35.41
CA VAL A 180 2.76 29.01 35.89
C VAL A 180 3.00 30.17 34.93
N GLU A 181 3.19 31.33 35.53
CA GLU A 181 3.29 32.65 34.92
C GLU A 181 4.47 32.85 33.97
N THR A 182 4.23 33.83 33.11
CA THR A 182 5.04 34.36 32.01
C THR A 182 6.34 35.02 32.48
N SER A 183 7.45 34.70 31.82
CA SER A 183 8.67 35.52 31.84
C SER A 183 9.18 35.72 30.42
N THR A 184 9.32 36.99 30.04
CA THR A 184 9.79 37.50 28.76
C THR A 184 11.29 37.28 28.58
N LYS A 185 11.69 36.50 27.56
CA LYS A 185 13.01 36.56 26.94
C LYS A 185 12.97 36.09 25.49
N THR A 186 13.75 36.79 24.66
CA THR A 186 13.96 36.73 23.21
C THR A 186 13.57 35.40 22.55
N GLU A 187 12.58 35.47 21.64
CA GLU A 187 11.95 34.32 20.98
C GLU A 187 12.95 33.57 20.08
N ALA A 188 13.52 32.48 20.60
CA ALA A 188 13.95 31.39 19.75
C ALA A 188 12.73 30.89 18.94
N PRO A 189 12.90 30.45 17.68
CA PRO A 189 11.78 29.99 16.87
C PRO A 189 10.99 28.92 17.63
N LYS A 190 9.69 29.16 17.80
CA LYS A 190 8.80 28.25 18.53
C LYS A 190 8.89 26.86 17.89
N PRO A 191 9.15 25.80 18.67
CA PRO A 191 9.17 24.45 18.12
C PRO A 191 7.82 24.15 17.47
N VAL A 192 7.87 23.64 16.23
CA VAL A 192 6.67 23.23 15.50
C VAL A 192 5.92 22.19 16.35
N LYS A 193 4.68 22.51 16.72
CA LYS A 193 3.84 21.60 17.50
C LYS A 193 3.46 20.41 16.61
N LEU A 194 3.81 19.20 17.05
CA LEU A 194 3.44 17.97 16.37
C LEU A 194 1.92 17.83 16.33
N THR A 195 1.41 17.38 15.19
CA THR A 195 -0.01 17.09 15.03
C THR A 195 -0.32 15.79 15.77
N ALA A 196 -1.36 15.81 16.61
CA ALA A 196 -1.74 14.61 17.36
C ALA A 196 -2.27 13.53 16.40
N PRO A 197 -1.88 12.26 16.54
CA PRO A 197 -2.51 11.17 15.81
C PRO A 197 -4.03 11.16 16.03
N GLY A 198 -4.77 10.78 15.00
CA GLY A 198 -6.22 10.83 14.89
C GLY A 198 -6.79 12.20 14.48
N THR A 199 -5.97 13.25 14.32
CA THR A 199 -6.47 14.59 13.98
C THR A 199 -7.14 14.58 12.61
N SER A 200 -8.37 15.14 12.55
CA SER A 200 -9.05 15.40 11.29
C SER A 200 -8.59 16.76 10.75
N LEU A 201 -8.12 16.77 9.52
CA LEU A 201 -7.59 17.91 8.80
C LEU A 201 -8.47 18.19 7.57
N GLY A 202 -8.47 19.43 7.09
CA GLY A 202 -8.97 19.75 5.75
C GLY A 202 -7.93 19.41 4.69
N PHE A 203 -8.35 19.03 3.47
CA PHE A 203 -7.39 18.95 2.35
C PHE A 203 -6.60 20.25 2.17
N GLY A 204 -5.27 20.15 2.09
CA GLY A 204 -4.36 21.30 2.09
C GLY A 204 -3.87 21.74 3.47
N GLU A 205 -4.42 21.21 4.56
CA GLU A 205 -3.89 21.46 5.91
C GLU A 205 -2.70 20.53 6.24
N PRO A 206 -1.61 21.07 6.81
CA PRO A 206 -0.41 20.31 7.10
C PRO A 206 -0.53 19.50 8.40
N ALA A 207 -0.01 18.26 8.38
CA ALA A 207 0.28 17.46 9.57
C ALA A 207 1.79 17.51 9.87
N ALA A 208 2.18 17.81 11.10
CA ALA A 208 3.58 17.80 11.53
C ALA A 208 3.93 16.52 12.31
N PHE A 209 5.00 15.83 11.91
CA PHE A 209 5.50 14.63 12.58
C PHE A 209 7.03 14.51 12.46
N THR A 210 7.62 13.59 13.23
CA THR A 210 9.08 13.40 13.29
C THR A 210 9.48 12.05 12.72
N PHE A 211 10.57 12.03 11.95
CA PHE A 211 11.33 10.81 11.65
C PHE A 211 12.59 10.78 12.50
N ALA A 212 13.09 9.59 12.81
CA ALA A 212 14.42 9.39 13.36
C ALA A 212 15.32 8.73 12.31
N ASP A 213 16.58 9.15 12.22
CA ASP A 213 17.57 8.40 11.45
C ASP A 213 18.10 7.18 12.24
N LYS A 214 18.97 6.38 11.63
CA LYS A 214 19.60 5.20 12.27
C LYS A 214 20.45 5.56 13.51
N LYS A 215 20.78 6.83 13.71
CA LYS A 215 21.54 7.37 14.85
C LYS A 215 20.60 8.08 15.86
N ASN A 216 19.28 7.93 15.74
CA ASN A 216 18.25 8.59 16.53
C ASN A 216 18.22 10.12 16.44
N VAL A 217 18.78 10.71 15.38
CA VAL A 217 18.62 12.14 15.07
C VAL A 217 17.20 12.36 14.58
N LYS A 218 16.43 13.14 15.34
CA LYS A 218 15.03 13.43 15.03
C LYS A 218 14.91 14.65 14.13
N ALA A 219 14.17 14.50 13.04
CA ALA A 219 13.86 15.57 12.11
C ALA A 219 12.33 15.70 11.97
N THR A 220 11.83 16.93 12.08
CA THR A 220 10.39 17.22 11.94
C THR A 220 10.05 17.62 10.52
N TYR A 221 8.99 17.03 9.99
CA TYR A 221 8.46 17.30 8.66
C TYR A 221 6.99 17.69 8.74
N THR A 222 6.54 18.41 7.73
CA THR A 222 5.14 18.71 7.48
C THR A 222 4.68 17.95 6.25
N PHE A 223 3.57 17.24 6.36
CA PHE A 223 2.94 16.53 5.26
C PHE A 223 1.61 17.16 4.94
N THR A 224 1.39 17.49 3.68
CA THR A 224 0.14 18.09 3.20
C THR A 224 -0.47 17.18 2.15
N VAL A 225 -1.72 16.78 2.35
CA VAL A 225 -2.49 16.00 1.35
C VAL A 225 -3.35 16.94 0.53
N GLY A 226 -3.18 16.88 -0.80
CA GLY A 226 -4.03 17.58 -1.74
C GLY A 226 -5.40 16.93 -1.87
N LYS A 227 -6.34 17.65 -2.47
CA LYS A 227 -7.67 17.09 -2.79
C LYS A 227 -7.53 15.90 -3.75
N PRO A 228 -8.32 14.82 -3.59
CA PRO A 228 -8.37 13.75 -4.57
C PRO A 228 -8.77 14.32 -5.94
N GLU A 229 -7.98 14.03 -6.96
CA GLU A 229 -8.25 14.43 -8.34
C GLU A 229 -8.74 13.21 -9.11
N GLU A 230 -9.90 13.31 -9.75
CA GLU A 230 -10.37 12.27 -10.65
C GLU A 230 -9.52 12.26 -11.94
N ALA A 231 -9.08 11.08 -12.33
CA ALA A 231 -8.31 10.88 -13.54
C ALA A 231 -9.16 11.17 -14.79
N LYS A 232 -8.51 11.69 -15.83
CA LYS A 232 -9.18 11.96 -17.09
C LYS A 232 -9.36 10.65 -17.87
N ASP A 233 -10.33 10.62 -18.78
CA ASP A 233 -10.52 9.49 -19.71
C ASP A 233 -9.24 9.16 -20.49
N SER A 234 -8.42 10.17 -20.81
CA SER A 234 -7.12 9.98 -21.47
C SER A 234 -6.15 9.15 -20.63
N ASP A 235 -6.19 9.27 -19.30
CA ASP A 235 -5.34 8.52 -18.39
C ASP A 235 -5.88 7.10 -18.20
N ILE A 236 -7.21 6.94 -18.13
CA ILE A 236 -7.87 5.63 -18.08
C ILE A 236 -7.58 4.83 -19.36
N LYS A 237 -7.49 5.49 -20.52
CA LYS A 237 -7.14 4.85 -21.80
C LYS A 237 -5.73 4.26 -21.82
N LYS A 238 -4.82 4.69 -20.94
CA LYS A 238 -3.48 4.10 -20.79
C LYS A 238 -3.52 2.70 -20.17
N PHE A 239 -4.63 2.29 -19.56
CA PHE A 239 -4.85 0.92 -19.10
C PHE A 239 -5.33 0.00 -20.22
N LYS A 240 -5.03 -1.31 -20.09
CA LYS A 240 -5.54 -2.36 -20.98
C LYS A 240 -7.06 -2.44 -20.92
N GLU A 241 -7.69 -2.90 -22.00
CA GLU A 241 -9.14 -2.85 -22.17
C GLU A 241 -9.93 -3.61 -21.11
N ASP A 242 -9.43 -4.77 -20.71
CA ASP A 242 -9.94 -5.60 -19.61
C ASP A 242 -9.94 -4.86 -18.27
N VAL A 243 -8.84 -4.18 -17.94
CA VAL A 243 -8.75 -3.35 -16.73
C VAL A 243 -9.72 -2.16 -16.79
N ARG A 244 -9.80 -1.49 -17.94
CA ARG A 244 -10.72 -0.35 -18.13
C ARG A 244 -12.17 -0.72 -17.88
N LYS A 245 -12.57 -1.97 -18.14
CA LYS A 245 -13.93 -2.45 -17.88
C LYS A 245 -14.23 -2.58 -16.38
N GLN A 246 -13.22 -2.75 -15.54
CA GLN A 246 -13.33 -2.87 -14.09
C GLN A 246 -13.19 -1.52 -13.36
N ILE A 247 -12.57 -0.52 -14.01
CA ILE A 247 -12.45 0.83 -13.47
C ILE A 247 -13.82 1.52 -13.56
N GLY A 248 -14.46 1.72 -12.41
CA GLY A 248 -15.62 2.60 -12.29
C GLY A 248 -15.18 4.07 -12.34
N ARG A 249 -14.25 4.44 -11.45
CA ARG A 249 -13.55 5.74 -11.40
C ARG A 249 -12.11 5.54 -10.95
N LEU A 250 -11.26 6.48 -11.31
CA LEU A 250 -9.83 6.47 -10.97
C LEU A 250 -9.48 7.81 -10.33
N TYR A 251 -8.76 7.80 -9.21
CA TYR A 251 -8.37 9.00 -8.46
C TYR A 251 -6.88 9.05 -8.18
N TYR A 252 -6.31 10.25 -8.24
CA TYR A 252 -4.99 10.60 -7.75
C TYR A 252 -5.11 11.27 -6.39
N VAL A 253 -4.39 10.76 -5.40
CA VAL A 253 -4.19 11.43 -4.12
C VAL A 253 -2.72 11.83 -4.06
N ARG A 254 -2.46 13.14 -4.05
CA ARG A 254 -1.10 13.68 -4.01
C ARG A 254 -0.78 14.23 -2.64
N GLY A 255 0.46 14.03 -2.20
CA GLY A 255 0.96 14.53 -0.93
C GLY A 255 2.32 15.20 -1.12
N VAL A 256 2.62 16.18 -0.26
CA VAL A 256 3.94 16.81 -0.24
C VAL A 256 4.49 16.75 1.18
N LEU A 257 5.69 16.18 1.31
CA LEU A 257 6.47 16.19 2.53
C LEU A 257 7.52 17.31 2.43
N LYS A 258 7.57 18.19 3.44
CA LYS A 258 8.51 19.29 3.51
C LYS A 258 9.22 19.32 4.86
N PRO A 259 10.53 19.58 4.90
CA PRO A 259 11.23 19.78 6.16
C PRO A 259 10.72 21.06 6.83
N THR A 260 10.60 21.03 8.15
CA THR A 260 10.42 22.27 8.94
C THR A 260 11.65 23.17 8.82
N PRO A 261 11.56 24.48 9.12
CA PRO A 261 12.72 25.36 9.13
C PRO A 261 13.87 24.87 10.01
N GLU A 262 13.56 24.16 11.10
CA GLU A 262 14.54 23.54 11.99
C GLU A 262 15.24 22.35 11.32
N THR A 263 14.46 21.45 10.70
CA THR A 263 15.00 20.32 9.93
C THR A 263 15.80 20.78 8.71
N ALA A 264 15.38 21.87 8.06
CA ALA A 264 16.07 22.40 6.89
C ALA A 264 17.51 22.82 7.20
N LYS A 265 17.79 23.22 8.46
CA LYS A 265 19.12 23.61 8.96
C LYS A 265 20.03 22.43 9.28
N LEU A 266 19.51 21.20 9.34
CA LEU A 266 20.35 20.01 9.55
C LEU A 266 21.25 19.80 8.32
N ASP A 267 22.46 19.30 8.56
CA ASP A 267 23.33 18.88 7.46
C ASP A 267 22.66 17.75 6.67
N PHE A 268 22.96 17.66 5.38
CA PHE A 268 22.35 16.63 4.52
C PHE A 268 22.55 15.21 5.08
N GLU A 269 23.72 14.92 5.66
CA GLU A 269 24.04 13.63 6.29
C GLU A 269 23.27 13.35 7.60
N GLN A 270 22.62 14.37 8.19
CA GLN A 270 21.82 14.28 9.41
C GLN A 270 20.32 14.19 9.12
N LYS A 271 19.90 14.46 7.89
CA LYS A 271 18.50 14.33 7.48
C LYS A 271 18.19 12.84 7.29
N PRO A 272 17.06 12.33 7.82
CA PRO A 272 16.59 10.99 7.51
C PRO A 272 16.48 10.81 5.99
N ASP A 273 16.90 9.65 5.51
CA ASP A 273 16.79 9.32 4.08
C ASP A 273 15.31 9.16 3.72
N LEU A 274 14.78 10.20 3.06
CA LEU A 274 13.39 10.24 2.65
C LEU A 274 13.13 9.39 1.41
N LEU A 275 14.13 8.78 0.76
CA LEU A 275 13.94 7.91 -0.41
C LEU A 275 12.98 6.75 -0.13
N TYR A 276 12.95 6.29 1.12
CA TYR A 276 12.06 5.22 1.58
C TYR A 276 10.76 5.73 2.20
N ALA A 277 10.58 7.03 2.43
CA ALA A 277 9.33 7.54 3.00
C ALA A 277 8.17 7.30 2.02
N HIS A 278 7.39 6.25 2.20
CA HIS A 278 6.24 5.93 1.37
C HIS A 278 4.94 6.14 2.16
N PRO A 279 4.21 7.24 1.95
CA PRO A 279 2.94 7.46 2.63
C PRO A 279 1.91 6.42 2.16
N LYS A 280 1.26 5.76 3.10
CA LYS A 280 0.13 4.87 2.84
C LYS A 280 -1.17 5.53 3.27
N PHE A 281 -2.18 5.39 2.42
CA PHE A 281 -3.49 5.95 2.69
C PHE A 281 -4.59 4.91 2.64
N ASP A 282 -5.48 4.99 3.63
CA ASP A 282 -6.82 4.41 3.57
C ASP A 282 -7.77 5.47 3.02
N ILE A 283 -8.64 5.08 2.11
CA ILE A 283 -9.67 6.00 1.59
C ILE A 283 -11.05 5.50 1.97
N THR A 284 -11.91 6.44 2.34
CA THR A 284 -13.34 6.19 2.56
C THR A 284 -14.09 6.77 1.39
N THR A 285 -14.94 5.96 0.76
CA THR A 285 -15.81 6.42 -0.31
C THR A 285 -17.16 6.88 0.23
N SER A 286 -17.86 7.70 -0.56
CA SER A 286 -19.17 8.25 -0.24
C SER A 286 -20.26 7.20 -0.01
N ASP A 287 -20.11 6.00 -0.59
CA ASP A 287 -21.01 4.86 -0.43
C ASP A 287 -20.52 3.84 0.62
N GLY A 288 -19.38 4.11 1.26
CA GLY A 288 -18.80 3.26 2.30
C GLY A 288 -18.13 1.99 1.77
N SER A 289 -17.92 1.87 0.46
CA SER A 289 -17.11 0.80 -0.12
C SER A 289 -15.64 0.98 0.25
N ASP A 290 -14.97 -0.11 0.57
CA ASP A 290 -13.51 -0.10 0.67
C ASP A 290 -12.90 0.01 -0.73
N SER A 291 -11.86 0.81 -0.87
CA SER A 291 -11.10 0.92 -2.12
C SER A 291 -9.61 0.85 -1.81
N GLY A 292 -8.93 -0.10 -2.46
CA GLY A 292 -7.51 -0.30 -2.33
C GLY A 292 -6.71 0.66 -3.22
N PRO A 293 -5.48 1.02 -2.83
CA PRO A 293 -4.57 1.68 -3.75
C PRO A 293 -4.27 0.75 -4.92
N LEU A 294 -4.30 1.30 -6.13
CA LEU A 294 -3.81 0.63 -7.32
C LEU A 294 -2.30 0.82 -7.40
N ILE A 295 -1.55 -0.28 -7.33
CA ILE A 295 -0.12 -0.24 -7.62
C ILE A 295 0.03 -0.30 -9.13
N ALA A 296 0.33 0.83 -9.76
CA ALA A 296 0.74 0.84 -11.16
C ALA A 296 2.20 0.39 -11.27
N PHE A 297 2.44 -0.77 -11.89
CA PHE A 297 3.79 -1.21 -12.22
C PHE A 297 4.36 -0.32 -13.34
N GLY A 298 5.58 0.19 -13.17
CA GLY A 298 6.22 1.14 -14.10
C GLY A 298 6.07 2.62 -13.69
N SER A 299 6.37 3.55 -14.60
CA SER A 299 6.05 4.96 -14.41
C SER A 299 4.70 5.27 -15.05
N PHE A 300 3.62 5.21 -14.28
CA PHE A 300 2.35 5.78 -14.72
C PHE A 300 2.48 7.30 -14.68
N GLU A 301 2.91 7.92 -15.78
CA GLU A 301 3.21 9.35 -15.86
C GLU A 301 2.21 10.29 -15.15
N PRO A 302 0.87 10.09 -15.25
CA PRO A 302 -0.08 10.97 -14.56
C PRO A 302 0.02 10.95 -13.02
N CYS A 303 0.63 9.89 -12.47
CA CYS A 303 0.84 9.69 -11.05
C CYS A 303 2.26 9.17 -10.78
N LYS A 304 3.19 10.11 -10.67
CA LYS A 304 4.60 9.85 -10.40
C LYS A 304 5.01 10.56 -9.10
N ASP A 305 5.79 9.87 -8.28
CA ASP A 305 6.47 10.51 -7.16
C ASP A 305 7.53 11.49 -7.68
N GLY A 306 7.62 12.65 -7.04
CA GLY A 306 8.70 13.60 -7.29
C GLY A 306 10.04 13.03 -6.79
N SER A 307 11.11 13.31 -7.51
CA SER A 307 12.45 13.20 -6.96
C SER A 307 12.64 14.28 -5.88
N ASP A 308 13.51 14.02 -4.90
CA ASP A 308 13.98 15.07 -4.00
C ASP A 308 14.55 16.22 -4.85
N ASP A 309 14.04 17.44 -4.62
CA ASP A 309 14.48 18.65 -5.31
C ASP A 309 15.82 19.19 -4.77
N GLY A 310 16.47 18.46 -3.85
CA GLY A 310 17.69 18.85 -3.16
C GLY A 310 17.42 19.76 -1.96
N SER A 311 16.18 20.21 -1.76
CA SER A 311 15.77 20.96 -0.58
C SER A 311 15.15 20.07 0.51
N GLY A 312 15.04 18.76 0.25
CA GLY A 312 14.40 17.79 1.13
C GLY A 312 12.88 17.76 1.01
N ASN A 313 12.32 18.43 0.00
CA ASN A 313 10.92 18.28 -0.35
C ASN A 313 10.73 16.99 -1.15
N ARG A 314 9.63 16.29 -0.89
CA ARG A 314 9.24 15.13 -1.70
C ARG A 314 7.76 15.14 -2.01
N GLU A 315 7.44 14.97 -3.28
CA GLU A 315 6.07 14.81 -3.77
C GLU A 315 5.74 13.33 -3.90
N PHE A 316 4.51 12.98 -3.54
CA PHE A 316 3.98 11.63 -3.58
C PHE A 316 2.71 11.60 -4.40
N CYS A 317 2.51 10.52 -5.15
CA CYS A 317 1.25 10.26 -5.80
C CYS A 317 0.80 8.82 -5.56
N SER A 318 -0.40 8.67 -5.01
CA SER A 318 -1.07 7.39 -4.83
C SER A 318 -2.30 7.32 -5.73
N LEU A 319 -2.48 6.16 -6.37
CA LEU A 319 -3.56 5.90 -7.31
C LEU A 319 -4.64 5.06 -6.63
N PHE A 320 -5.92 5.37 -6.85
CA PHE A 320 -7.04 4.65 -6.26
C PHE A 320 -8.10 4.35 -7.32
N VAL A 321 -8.56 3.10 -7.37
CA VAL A 321 -9.64 2.67 -8.26
C VAL A 321 -10.90 2.44 -7.44
N LEU A 322 -12.01 3.02 -7.90
CA LEU A 322 -13.35 2.71 -7.41
C LEU A 322 -14.05 1.88 -8.48
N THR A 323 -14.64 0.76 -8.10
CA THR A 323 -15.44 -0.07 -9.03
C THR A 323 -16.84 0.52 -9.24
N ASN A 324 -17.36 1.25 -8.25
CA ASN A 324 -18.60 1.98 -8.37
C ASN A 324 -18.40 3.32 -9.11
N LYS A 325 -19.12 3.49 -10.23
CA LYS A 325 -19.07 4.68 -11.10
C LYS A 325 -19.63 5.94 -10.45
N THR A 326 -20.41 5.84 -9.39
CA THR A 326 -21.01 7.00 -8.71
C THR A 326 -20.33 7.35 -7.39
N ALA A 327 -19.46 6.48 -6.88
CA ALA A 327 -18.75 6.72 -5.62
C ALA A 327 -17.71 7.84 -5.78
N THR A 328 -17.47 8.62 -4.72
CA THR A 328 -16.38 9.61 -4.63
C THR A 328 -15.57 9.34 -3.38
N ILE A 329 -14.31 9.81 -3.32
CA ILE A 329 -13.54 9.79 -2.07
C ILE A 329 -14.08 10.88 -1.12
N SER A 330 -14.59 10.48 0.05
CA SER A 330 -15.09 11.39 1.09
C SER A 330 -14.05 11.74 2.15
N SER A 331 -13.07 10.86 2.36
CA SER A 331 -11.92 11.16 3.21
C SER A 331 -10.71 10.31 2.84
N VAL A 332 -9.54 10.87 3.11
CA VAL A 332 -8.24 10.17 2.98
C VAL A 332 -7.66 10.08 4.38
N LYS A 333 -7.14 8.93 4.76
CA LYS A 333 -6.50 8.71 6.05
C LYS A 333 -5.08 8.22 5.81
N LEU A 334 -4.08 8.99 6.25
CA LEU A 334 -2.70 8.52 6.29
C LEU A 334 -2.62 7.48 7.41
N THR A 335 -2.00 6.33 7.11
CA THR A 335 -1.84 5.21 8.05
C THR A 335 -0.39 4.93 8.36
N GLU A 336 0.52 5.21 7.43
CA GLU A 336 1.95 4.94 7.56
C GLU A 336 2.74 5.96 6.73
N VAL A 337 3.91 6.36 7.22
CA VAL A 337 4.97 6.95 6.41
C VAL A 337 6.27 6.33 6.91
N GLN A 338 7.07 5.73 6.03
CA GLN A 338 8.09 4.78 6.45
C GLN A 338 9.15 5.35 7.42
N ASP A 339 8.98 4.98 8.70
CA ASP A 339 9.90 4.55 9.77
C ASP A 339 8.96 3.97 10.84
N ASP A 340 8.56 2.68 10.69
CA ASP A 340 7.74 1.78 11.55
C ASP A 340 6.60 2.36 12.43
N ASN A 341 6.20 3.61 12.25
CA ASN A 341 5.23 4.33 13.06
C ASN A 341 3.91 4.47 12.31
N GLU A 342 2.84 3.94 12.89
CA GLU A 342 1.49 4.17 12.39
C GLU A 342 1.06 5.62 12.67
N LEU A 343 1.20 6.48 11.66
CA LEU A 343 0.68 7.84 11.70
C LEU A 343 -0.76 7.81 11.22
N ASN A 344 -1.70 8.18 12.10
CA ASN A 344 -3.11 8.23 11.76
C ASN A 344 -3.54 9.70 11.65
N PHE A 345 -3.88 10.22 10.47
CA PHE A 345 -4.55 11.53 10.32
C PHE A 345 -5.63 11.42 9.25
N THR A 346 -6.70 12.21 9.32
CA THR A 346 -7.84 12.10 8.40
C THR A 346 -8.14 13.41 7.69
N TRP A 347 -7.95 13.47 6.38
CA TRP A 347 -8.29 14.60 5.52
C TRP A 347 -9.72 14.50 5.00
N LYS A 348 -10.45 15.60 5.07
CA LYS A 348 -11.84 15.76 4.63
C LYS A 348 -12.01 17.04 3.80
#